data_AF-J3CN17-F1
#
_entry.id   AF-J3CN17-F1
#
_cell.length_a   1.000
_cell.length_b   1.000
_cell.length_c   1.000
_cell.angle_alpha   90.00
_cell.angle_beta   90.00
_cell.angle_gamma   90.00
#
_symmetry.space_group_name_H-M   'P 1'
#
loop_
_entity.id
_entity.type
_entity.pdbx_description
1 polymer ?
#
loop_
_entity_poly.entity_id
_entity_poly.type
_entity_poly.pdbx_seq_one_letter_code
_entity_poly.pdbx_strand_id
1 'polypeptide(L)'
;MHSYFIITWGITNILLLISFISGIFKYPVLRKEERQYVYYLGFLLLIEAATNFLTLVLHFKDTSFLYPIYIAGEFFVLVSLFIRKLNLSNFWFIPVVILTFGFLIINKFYITYFNNDIGKVTSNIIIICFAGVALLQQIKNNISINRFTLVDACIFFYYSVSVFIFIIQHQIASLSEDNYYTILGTNNILSSILYGSFIYTFIKLKK
;
A
#
# COMPACT_ATOMS: atom_id res chain seq x y z
N MET A 1 4.46 -11.72 -22.02
CA MET A 1 4.55 -10.68 -20.97
C MET A 1 4.88 -11.21 -19.57
N HIS A 2 4.80 -12.52 -19.34
CA HIS A 2 5.12 -13.16 -18.05
C HIS A 2 6.54 -12.84 -17.50
N SER A 3 7.59 -12.90 -18.33
CA SER A 3 8.96 -12.58 -17.87
C SER A 3 9.12 -11.14 -17.40
N TYR A 4 8.41 -10.19 -18.03
CA TYR A 4 8.39 -8.79 -17.60
C TYR A 4 7.74 -8.62 -16.22
N PHE A 5 6.61 -9.32 -15.98
CA PHE A 5 5.98 -9.35 -14.67
C PHE A 5 6.91 -9.92 -13.60
N ILE A 6 7.58 -11.05 -13.86
CA ILE A 6 8.52 -11.66 -12.89
C ILE A 6 9.66 -10.71 -12.54
N ILE A 7 10.27 -10.07 -13.54
CA ILE A 7 11.39 -9.14 -13.33
C ILE A 7 10.95 -7.95 -12.49
N THR A 8 9.83 -7.31 -12.86
CA THR A 8 9.30 -6.15 -12.14
C THR A 8 8.86 -6.51 -10.71
N TRP A 9 8.26 -7.68 -10.52
CA TRP A 9 7.91 -8.20 -9.19
C TRP A 9 9.16 -8.45 -8.33
N GLY A 10 10.19 -9.08 -8.88
CA GLY A 10 11.46 -9.31 -8.16
C GLY A 10 12.15 -8.01 -7.73
N ILE A 11 12.22 -7.02 -8.64
CA ILE A 11 12.78 -5.68 -8.32
C ILE A 11 11.99 -5.02 -7.20
N THR A 12 10.66 -5.08 -7.29
CA THR A 12 9.75 -4.49 -6.31
C THR A 12 9.96 -5.08 -4.92
N ASN A 13 10.09 -6.41 -4.82
CA ASN A 13 10.33 -7.12 -3.57
C ASN A 13 11.69 -6.77 -2.95
N ILE A 14 12.74 -6.66 -3.78
CA ILE A 14 14.06 -6.22 -3.32
C ILE A 14 14.01 -4.79 -2.78
N LEU A 15 13.35 -3.88 -3.51
CA LEU A 15 13.20 -2.48 -3.08
C LEU A 15 12.36 -2.36 -1.80
N LEU A 16 11.30 -3.16 -1.65
CA LEU A 16 10.52 -3.22 -0.41
C LEU A 16 11.39 -3.65 0.78
N LEU A 17 12.18 -4.71 0.60
CA LEU A 17 13.09 -5.21 1.62
C LEU A 17 14.13 -4.15 2.02
N ILE A 18 14.76 -3.50 1.04
CA ILE A 18 15.75 -2.43 1.28
C ILE A 18 15.07 -1.24 1.99
N SER A 19 13.86 -0.87 1.57
CA SER A 19 13.08 0.21 2.20
C SER A 19 12.80 -0.09 3.67
N PHE A 20 12.38 -1.32 3.97
CA PHE A 20 12.09 -1.76 5.33
C PHE A 20 13.34 -1.78 6.21
N ILE A 21 14.44 -2.37 5.71
CA ILE A 21 15.73 -2.40 6.41
C ILE A 21 16.22 -0.97 6.69
N SER A 22 16.15 -0.08 5.70
CA SER A 22 16.51 1.34 5.86
C SER A 22 15.65 2.02 6.93
N GLY A 23 14.35 1.72 6.96
CA GLY A 23 13.42 2.19 7.97
C GLY A 23 13.77 1.70 9.39
N ILE A 24 14.14 0.43 9.54
CA ILE A 24 14.60 -0.13 10.82
C ILE A 24 15.87 0.56 11.30
N PHE A 25 16.89 0.73 10.43
CA PHE A 25 18.13 1.40 10.82
C PHE A 25 17.93 2.85 11.25
N LYS A 26 16.94 3.54 10.66
CA LYS A 26 16.60 4.93 11.00
C LYS A 26 15.52 5.03 12.08
N TYR A 27 14.96 3.92 12.54
CA TYR A 27 13.87 3.88 13.52
C TYR A 27 14.13 4.71 14.80
N PRO A 28 15.34 4.74 15.38
CA PRO A 28 15.63 5.57 16.56
C PRO A 28 15.46 7.09 16.31
N VAL A 29 15.66 7.55 15.07
CA VAL A 29 15.62 8.97 14.66
C VAL A 29 14.20 9.40 14.24
N LEU A 30 13.31 8.43 13.99
CA LEU A 30 11.93 8.68 13.59
C LEU A 30 11.07 9.16 14.75
N ARG A 31 10.27 10.20 14.49
CA ARG A 31 9.19 10.65 15.39
C ARG A 31 8.14 9.56 15.51
N LYS A 32 7.33 9.60 16.58
CA LYS A 32 6.29 8.60 16.85
C LYS A 32 5.33 8.40 15.67
N GLU A 33 4.98 9.48 14.97
CA GLU A 33 4.13 9.46 13.78
C GLU A 33 4.83 8.81 12.57
N GLU A 34 6.08 9.16 12.32
CA GLU A 34 6.87 8.65 11.19
C GLU A 34 7.19 7.15 11.31
N ARG A 35 7.19 6.60 12.53
CA ARG A 35 7.35 5.14 12.74
C ARG A 35 6.25 4.33 12.05
N GLN A 36 5.08 4.91 11.80
CA GLN A 36 4.00 4.26 11.06
C GLN A 36 4.41 3.88 9.63
N TYR A 37 5.31 4.64 8.99
CA TYR A 37 5.85 4.27 7.68
C TYR A 37 6.62 2.95 7.71
N VAL A 38 7.33 2.68 8.80
CA VAL A 38 8.06 1.41 8.96
C VAL A 38 7.09 0.26 9.20
N TYR A 39 5.99 0.49 9.95
CA TYR A 39 4.93 -0.52 10.10
C TYR A 39 4.20 -0.80 8.79
N TYR A 40 3.98 0.21 7.95
CA TYR A 40 3.45 0.04 6.60
C TYR A 40 4.34 -0.87 5.75
N LEU A 41 5.63 -0.55 5.66
CA LEU A 41 6.59 -1.37 4.91
C LEU A 41 6.70 -2.79 5.48
N GLY A 42 6.70 -2.92 6.81
CA GLY A 42 6.74 -4.21 7.48
C GLY A 42 5.50 -5.05 7.21
N PHE A 43 4.31 -4.44 7.22
CA PHE A 43 3.07 -5.12 6.87
C PHE A 43 3.10 -5.66 5.44
N LEU A 44 3.50 -4.83 4.47
CA LEU A 44 3.63 -5.26 3.08
C LEU A 44 4.63 -6.40 2.91
N LEU A 45 5.80 -6.29 3.57
CA LEU A 45 6.82 -7.33 3.51
C LEU A 45 6.34 -8.64 4.13
N LEU A 46 5.56 -8.58 5.22
CA LEU A 46 4.99 -9.78 5.85
C LEU A 46 3.96 -10.48 4.94
N ILE A 47 3.10 -9.71 4.26
CA ILE A 47 2.14 -10.29 3.30
C ILE A 47 2.87 -10.96 2.14
N GLU A 48 3.90 -10.31 1.60
CA GLU A 48 4.70 -10.85 0.50
C GLU A 48 5.48 -12.09 0.94
N ALA A 49 6.11 -12.06 2.12
CA ALA A 49 6.81 -13.20 2.70
C ALA A 49 5.86 -14.37 2.99
N ALA A 50 4.67 -14.10 3.52
CA ALA A 50 3.66 -15.12 3.76
C ALA A 50 3.20 -15.78 2.45
N THR A 51 2.96 -14.97 1.42
CA THR A 51 2.58 -15.45 0.08
C THR A 51 3.66 -16.37 -0.48
N ASN A 52 4.92 -15.92 -0.47
CA ASN A 52 6.06 -16.72 -0.96
C ASN A 52 6.31 -17.98 -0.13
N PHE A 53 6.14 -17.91 1.19
CA PHE A 53 6.29 -19.08 2.06
C PHE A 53 5.20 -20.13 1.76
N LEU A 54 3.94 -19.70 1.62
CA LEU A 54 2.83 -20.60 1.31
C LEU A 54 2.97 -21.25 -0.07
N THR A 55 3.39 -20.51 -1.09
CA THR A 55 3.52 -21.03 -2.46
C THR A 55 4.78 -21.88 -2.65
N LEU A 56 5.94 -21.42 -2.15
CA LEU A 56 7.23 -22.07 -2.41
C LEU A 56 7.55 -23.19 -1.43
N VAL A 57 7.22 -23.02 -0.14
CA VAL A 57 7.57 -24.00 0.91
C VAL A 57 6.44 -24.99 1.15
N LEU A 58 5.20 -24.50 1.23
CA LEU A 58 4.03 -25.33 1.53
C LEU A 58 3.27 -25.79 0.27
N HIS A 59 3.70 -25.36 -0.92
CA HIS A 59 3.11 -25.73 -2.22
C HIS A 59 1.59 -25.47 -2.31
N PHE A 60 1.07 -24.47 -1.59
CA PHE A 60 -0.31 -24.04 -1.75
C PHE A 60 -0.50 -23.45 -3.15
N LYS A 61 -1.46 -24.02 -3.90
CA LYS A 61 -1.81 -23.55 -5.26
C LYS A 61 -2.64 -22.27 -5.25
N ASP A 62 -3.34 -21.98 -4.15
CA ASP A 62 -4.20 -20.81 -4.01
C ASP A 62 -3.90 -20.09 -2.70
N THR A 63 -3.50 -18.82 -2.81
CA THR A 63 -3.25 -17.89 -1.70
C THR A 63 -4.22 -16.72 -1.70
N SER A 64 -5.32 -16.81 -2.46
CA SER A 64 -6.35 -15.76 -2.60
C SER A 64 -6.92 -15.29 -1.27
N PHE A 65 -6.92 -16.14 -0.23
CA PHE A 65 -7.36 -15.79 1.12
C PHE A 65 -6.51 -14.68 1.79
N LEU A 66 -5.28 -14.44 1.32
CA LEU A 66 -4.44 -13.34 1.80
C LEU A 66 -4.87 -11.98 1.23
N TYR A 67 -5.56 -11.96 0.09
CA TYR A 67 -5.90 -10.71 -0.60
C TYR A 67 -6.83 -9.80 0.22
N PRO A 68 -7.89 -10.28 0.89
CA PRO A 68 -8.69 -9.46 1.80
C PRO A 68 -7.90 -8.94 3.01
N ILE A 69 -6.97 -9.76 3.54
CA ILE A 69 -6.10 -9.38 4.65
C ILE A 69 -5.17 -8.24 4.20
N TYR A 70 -4.61 -8.36 2.99
CA TYR A 70 -3.81 -7.33 2.36
C TYR A 70 -4.59 -6.01 2.21
N ILE A 71 -5.79 -6.04 1.63
CA ILE A 71 -6.65 -4.85 1.47
C ILE A 71 -6.93 -4.19 2.83
N ALA A 72 -7.43 -4.98 3.79
CA ALA A 72 -7.86 -4.46 5.08
C ALA A 72 -6.70 -3.92 5.92
N GLY A 73 -5.58 -4.63 5.94
CA GLY A 73 -4.40 -4.23 6.70
C GLY A 73 -3.68 -3.02 6.08
N GLU A 74 -3.54 -2.98 4.76
CA GLU A 74 -2.96 -1.82 4.06
C GLU A 74 -3.80 -0.56 4.31
N PHE A 75 -5.12 -0.68 4.15
CA PHE A 75 -6.07 0.39 4.47
C PHE A 75 -5.93 0.86 5.93
N PHE A 76 -5.94 -0.08 6.88
CA PHE A 76 -5.83 0.25 8.29
C PHE A 76 -4.55 1.02 8.60
N VAL A 77 -3.40 0.52 8.13
CA VAL A 77 -2.10 1.11 8.45
C VAL A 77 -1.95 2.50 7.82
N LEU A 78 -2.30 2.66 6.54
CA LEU A 78 -2.15 3.94 5.84
C LEU A 78 -3.13 5.00 6.33
N VAL A 79 -4.40 4.67 6.53
CA VAL A 79 -5.36 5.66 7.04
C VAL A 79 -5.03 6.04 8.48
N SER A 80 -4.61 5.08 9.31
CA SER A 80 -4.12 5.36 10.66
C SER A 80 -2.91 6.30 10.67
N LEU A 81 -1.99 6.12 9.72
CA LEU A 81 -0.84 7.00 9.52
C LEU A 81 -1.28 8.43 9.24
N PHE A 82 -2.19 8.62 8.28
CA PHE A 82 -2.65 9.97 7.92
C PHE A 82 -3.52 10.61 9.00
N ILE A 83 -4.34 9.86 9.74
CA ILE A 83 -5.09 10.39 10.89
C ILE A 83 -4.14 10.99 11.93
N ARG A 84 -3.06 10.27 12.28
CA ARG A 84 -2.06 10.76 13.23
C ARG A 84 -1.31 11.97 12.70
N LYS A 85 -0.92 11.92 11.42
CA LYS A 85 -0.16 12.98 10.77
C LYS A 85 -0.95 14.28 10.62
N LEU A 86 -2.26 14.17 10.40
CA LEU A 86 -3.19 15.29 10.36
C LEU A 86 -3.59 15.77 11.76
N ASN A 87 -3.08 15.13 12.82
CA ASN A 87 -3.43 15.39 14.22
C ASN A 87 -4.95 15.39 14.46
N LEU A 88 -5.67 14.48 13.78
CA LEU A 88 -7.11 14.33 13.93
C LEU A 88 -7.47 13.67 15.27
N SER A 89 -8.68 13.91 15.76
CA SER A 89 -9.16 13.31 17.00
C SER A 89 -9.20 11.78 16.91
N ASN A 90 -8.95 11.10 18.03
CA ASN A 90 -8.98 9.63 18.11
C ASN A 90 -10.31 9.00 17.65
N PHE A 91 -11.41 9.76 17.65
CA PHE A 91 -12.70 9.32 17.12
C PHE A 91 -12.64 8.89 15.64
N TRP A 92 -11.70 9.42 14.85
CA TRP A 92 -11.51 9.00 13.46
C TRP A 92 -11.00 7.56 13.31
N PHE A 93 -10.45 6.94 14.35
CA PHE A 93 -10.10 5.52 14.31
C PHE A 93 -11.33 4.60 14.32
N ILE A 94 -12.47 5.04 14.87
CA ILE A 94 -13.69 4.23 14.93
C ILE A 94 -14.17 3.83 13.52
N PRO A 95 -14.43 4.77 12.59
CA PRO A 95 -14.85 4.40 11.24
C PRO A 95 -13.77 3.60 10.49
N VAL A 96 -12.48 3.85 10.74
CA VAL A 96 -11.40 3.08 10.12
C VAL A 96 -11.44 1.63 10.55
N VAL A 97 -11.55 1.36 11.85
CA VAL A 97 -11.64 0.00 12.38
C VAL A 97 -12.89 -0.71 11.84
N ILE A 98 -14.03 -0.03 11.82
CA ILE A 98 -15.28 -0.58 11.27
C ILE A 98 -15.10 -0.96 9.79
N LEU A 99 -14.53 -0.08 8.97
CA LEU A 99 -14.29 -0.34 7.55
C LEU A 99 -13.27 -1.46 7.33
N THR A 100 -12.19 -1.51 8.11
CA THR A 100 -11.20 -2.61 8.08
C THR A 100 -11.86 -3.96 8.33
N PHE A 101 -12.69 -4.07 9.38
CA PHE A 101 -13.45 -5.29 9.64
C PHE A 101 -14.49 -5.57 8.55
N GLY A 102 -15.12 -4.52 8.01
CA GLY A 102 -16.01 -4.60 6.86
C GLY A 102 -15.33 -5.28 5.67
N PHE A 103 -14.14 -4.84 5.27
CA PHE A 103 -13.40 -5.45 4.16
C PHE A 103 -13.06 -6.93 4.40
N LEU A 104 -12.77 -7.33 5.64
CA LEU A 104 -12.51 -8.74 5.97
C LEU A 104 -13.77 -9.60 5.94
N ILE A 105 -14.88 -9.09 6.47
CA ILE A 105 -16.12 -9.86 6.67
C ILE A 105 -16.93 -9.94 5.37
N ILE A 106 -17.06 -8.84 4.63
CA ILE A 106 -17.91 -8.75 3.44
C ILE A 106 -17.47 -9.78 2.39
N ASN A 107 -16.17 -9.96 2.18
CA ASN A 107 -15.66 -10.96 1.25
C ASN A 107 -16.01 -12.41 1.66
N LYS A 108 -16.21 -12.69 2.96
CA LYS A 108 -16.54 -14.04 3.44
C LYS A 108 -18.03 -14.39 3.30
N PHE A 109 -18.92 -13.40 3.42
CA PHE A 109 -20.36 -13.63 3.44
C PHE A 109 -21.06 -13.29 2.11
N TYR A 110 -20.47 -12.42 1.28
CA TYR A 110 -21.08 -11.93 0.04
C TYR A 110 -20.24 -12.23 -1.20
N ILE A 111 -19.66 -13.44 -1.28
CA ILE A 111 -18.81 -13.91 -2.40
C ILE A 111 -19.49 -13.69 -3.76
N THR A 112 -20.83 -13.79 -3.84
CA THR A 112 -21.60 -13.65 -5.08
C THR A 112 -21.76 -12.21 -5.57
N TYR A 113 -21.65 -11.21 -4.68
CA TYR A 113 -21.93 -9.79 -5.01
C TYR A 113 -20.75 -8.85 -4.78
N PHE A 114 -19.76 -9.26 -3.98
CA PHE A 114 -18.63 -8.41 -3.61
C PHE A 114 -17.33 -8.99 -4.17
N ASN A 115 -16.88 -8.42 -5.29
CA ASN A 115 -15.55 -8.70 -5.82
C ASN A 115 -14.51 -7.94 -4.97
N ASN A 116 -13.43 -8.62 -4.58
CA ASN A 116 -12.31 -8.02 -3.85
C ASN A 116 -11.70 -6.80 -4.57
N ASP A 117 -11.81 -6.72 -5.90
CA ASP A 117 -11.37 -5.56 -6.67
C ASP A 117 -12.14 -4.29 -6.30
N ILE A 118 -13.45 -4.40 -6.01
CA ILE A 118 -14.28 -3.27 -5.57
C ILE A 118 -13.83 -2.81 -4.17
N GLY A 119 -13.53 -3.77 -3.29
CA GLY A 119 -12.96 -3.50 -1.98
C GLY A 119 -11.64 -2.74 -2.07
N LYS A 120 -10.74 -3.21 -2.95
CA LYS A 120 -9.42 -2.59 -3.20
C LYS A 120 -9.55 -1.18 -3.78
N VAL A 121 -10.43 -0.98 -4.76
CA VAL A 121 -10.69 0.35 -5.34
C VAL A 121 -11.22 1.30 -4.26
N THR A 122 -12.19 0.85 -3.47
CA THR A 122 -12.78 1.65 -2.38
C THR A 122 -11.75 2.03 -1.33
N SER A 123 -10.92 1.08 -0.87
CA SER A 123 -9.85 1.37 0.09
C SER A 123 -8.84 2.37 -0.46
N ASN A 124 -8.44 2.22 -1.72
CA ASN A 124 -7.48 3.11 -2.36
C ASN A 124 -8.02 4.54 -2.50
N ILE A 125 -9.29 4.73 -2.88
CA ILE A 125 -9.93 6.06 -2.94
C ILE A 125 -9.86 6.76 -1.59
N ILE A 126 -10.18 6.06 -0.50
CA ILE A 126 -10.11 6.65 0.85
C ILE A 126 -8.67 7.02 1.21
N ILE A 127 -7.69 6.15 0.94
CA ILE A 127 -6.27 6.43 1.15
C ILE A 127 -5.84 7.71 0.38
N ILE A 128 -6.24 7.83 -0.88
CA ILE A 128 -5.93 9.00 -1.73
C ILE A 128 -6.53 10.27 -1.12
N CYS A 129 -7.78 10.24 -0.64
CA CYS A 129 -8.40 11.39 0.02
C CYS A 129 -7.60 11.84 1.25
N PHE A 130 -7.20 10.91 2.12
CA PHE A 130 -6.39 11.23 3.30
C PHE A 130 -5.00 11.76 2.94
N ALA A 131 -4.32 11.12 1.98
CA ALA A 131 -3.03 11.57 1.48
C ALA A 131 -3.12 12.97 0.84
N GLY A 132 -4.16 13.22 0.03
CA GLY A 132 -4.41 14.50 -0.62
C GLY A 132 -4.66 15.62 0.39
N VAL A 133 -5.49 15.37 1.41
CA VAL A 133 -5.72 16.34 2.50
C VAL A 133 -4.42 16.62 3.25
N ALA A 134 -3.60 15.60 3.55
CA ALA A 134 -2.32 15.78 4.21
C ALA A 134 -1.33 16.63 3.39
N LEU A 135 -1.27 16.42 2.07
CA LEU A 135 -0.45 17.24 1.17
C LEU A 135 -0.95 18.68 1.08
N LEU A 136 -2.27 18.88 0.94
CA LEU A 136 -2.87 20.21 0.89
C LEU A 136 -2.65 21.00 2.18
N GLN A 137 -2.75 20.36 3.35
CA GLN A 137 -2.46 21.01 4.63
C GLN A 137 -0.99 21.41 4.76
N GLN A 138 -0.06 20.60 4.24
CA GLN A 138 1.37 20.94 4.20
C GLN A 138 1.63 22.19 3.35
N ILE A 139 0.97 22.30 2.19
CA ILE A 139 1.05 23.49 1.32
C ILE A 139 0.45 24.72 2.01
N LYS A 140 -0.76 24.58 2.58
CA LYS A 140 -1.52 25.69 3.16
C LYS A 140 -0.84 26.30 4.38
N ASN A 141 -0.32 25.48 5.28
CA ASN A 141 0.08 25.94 6.61
C ASN A 141 1.57 26.33 6.71
N ASN A 142 2.34 26.27 5.62
CA ASN A 142 3.82 26.43 5.63
C ASN A 142 4.49 25.62 6.76
N ILE A 143 3.85 24.53 7.20
CA ILE A 143 4.39 23.63 8.22
C ILE A 143 5.69 23.15 7.62
N SER A 144 6.81 23.47 8.27
CA SER A 144 8.17 23.11 7.88
C SER A 144 8.15 21.79 7.10
N ILE A 145 8.55 21.83 5.81
CA ILE A 145 8.46 20.71 4.85
C ILE A 145 8.61 19.40 5.61
N ASN A 146 7.52 18.63 5.70
CA ASN A 146 7.53 17.38 6.46
C ASN A 146 8.64 16.51 5.85
N ARG A 147 9.45 15.86 6.70
CA ARG A 147 10.57 15.03 6.23
C ARG A 147 10.12 13.95 5.26
N PHE A 148 8.84 13.56 5.33
CA PHE A 148 8.19 12.56 4.50
C PHE A 148 7.24 13.12 3.42
N THR A 149 7.27 14.41 3.09
CA THR A 149 6.39 14.99 2.04
C THR A 149 6.51 14.26 0.70
N LEU A 150 7.74 13.90 0.28
CA LEU A 150 7.95 13.16 -0.97
C LEU A 150 7.26 11.78 -0.92
N VAL A 151 7.36 11.09 0.21
CA VAL A 151 6.73 9.79 0.42
C VAL A 151 5.22 9.93 0.36
N ASP A 152 4.63 10.94 1.02
CA ASP A 152 3.18 11.18 0.94
C ASP A 152 2.71 11.43 -0.49
N ALA A 153 3.48 12.20 -1.26
CA ALA A 153 3.20 12.48 -2.66
C ALA A 153 3.28 11.20 -3.52
N CYS A 154 4.27 10.34 -3.27
CA CYS A 154 4.38 9.05 -3.93
C CYS A 154 3.25 8.09 -3.52
N ILE A 155 2.80 8.10 -2.26
CA ILE A 155 1.61 7.35 -1.81
C ILE A 155 0.39 7.84 -2.59
N PHE A 156 0.13 9.15 -2.57
CA PHE A 156 -0.98 9.74 -3.31
C PHE A 156 -0.96 9.34 -4.79
N PHE A 157 0.19 9.48 -5.44
CA PHE A 157 0.38 9.14 -6.85
C PHE A 157 0.18 7.65 -7.13
N TYR A 158 0.87 6.77 -6.38
CA TYR A 158 0.77 5.32 -6.54
C TYR A 158 -0.67 4.84 -6.43
N TYR A 159 -1.36 5.20 -5.33
CA TYR A 159 -2.72 4.74 -5.11
C TYR A 159 -3.70 5.33 -6.12
N SER A 160 -3.50 6.57 -6.57
CA SER A 160 -4.32 7.19 -7.62
C SER A 160 -4.25 6.39 -8.92
N VAL A 161 -3.05 6.06 -9.39
CA VAL A 161 -2.89 5.26 -10.61
C VAL A 161 -3.40 3.83 -10.40
N SER A 162 -3.17 3.27 -9.20
CA SER A 162 -3.63 1.93 -8.83
C SER A 162 -5.16 1.79 -8.88
N VAL A 163 -5.93 2.82 -8.48
CA VAL A 163 -7.40 2.84 -8.63
C VAL A 163 -7.82 2.60 -10.09
N PHE A 164 -7.22 3.34 -11.03
CA PHE A 164 -7.54 3.16 -12.45
C PHE A 164 -7.15 1.78 -12.95
N ILE A 165 -5.99 1.27 -12.53
CA ILE A 165 -5.53 -0.09 -12.86
C ILE A 165 -6.55 -1.14 -12.42
N PHE A 166 -7.02 -1.09 -11.16
CA PHE A 166 -7.99 -2.07 -10.66
C PHE A 166 -9.38 -1.93 -11.30
N ILE A 167 -9.81 -0.71 -11.63
CA ILE A 167 -11.06 -0.49 -12.39
C ILE A 167 -10.95 -1.12 -13.79
N ILE A 168 -9.84 -0.87 -14.50
CA ILE A 168 -9.58 -1.44 -15.83
C ILE A 168 -9.53 -2.97 -15.74
N GLN A 169 -8.85 -3.51 -14.75
CA GLN A 169 -8.76 -4.96 -14.51
C GLN A 169 -10.15 -5.58 -14.26
N HIS A 170 -11.02 -4.90 -13.50
CA HIS A 170 -12.38 -5.36 -13.22
C HIS A 170 -13.29 -5.29 -14.46
N GLN A 171 -13.19 -4.22 -15.24
CA GLN A 171 -14.07 -3.98 -16.39
C GLN A 171 -13.73 -4.86 -17.60
N ILE A 172 -12.47 -5.32 -17.70
CA ILE A 172 -12.03 -6.12 -18.83
C ILE A 172 -11.92 -7.58 -18.40
N ALA A 173 -13.08 -8.21 -18.21
CA ALA A 173 -13.23 -9.65 -17.95
C ALA A 173 -12.69 -10.56 -19.09
N SER A 174 -12.15 -9.97 -20.15
CA SER A 174 -11.64 -10.62 -21.36
C SER A 174 -10.20 -10.21 -21.70
N LEU A 175 -9.39 -9.75 -20.74
CA LEU A 175 -7.97 -9.50 -21.02
C LEU A 175 -7.29 -10.83 -21.35
N SER A 176 -6.50 -10.83 -22.42
CA SER A 176 -5.50 -11.87 -22.63
C SER A 176 -4.56 -11.88 -21.42
N GLU A 177 -4.07 -13.07 -21.07
CA GLU A 177 -3.13 -13.28 -19.98
C GLU A 177 -1.91 -12.34 -20.08
N ASP A 178 -1.48 -12.04 -21.30
CA ASP A 178 -0.40 -11.08 -21.55
C ASP A 178 -0.72 -9.65 -21.10
N ASN A 179 -1.92 -9.14 -21.39
CA ASN A 179 -2.29 -7.80 -20.97
C ASN A 179 -2.43 -7.71 -19.44
N TYR A 180 -2.91 -8.78 -18.82
CA TYR A 180 -2.98 -8.89 -17.36
C TYR A 180 -1.58 -8.75 -16.71
N TYR A 181 -0.59 -9.49 -17.21
CA TYR A 181 0.79 -9.39 -16.72
C TYR A 181 1.43 -8.02 -17.00
N THR A 182 1.10 -7.37 -18.11
CA THR A 182 1.59 -6.01 -18.41
C THR A 182 1.04 -4.98 -17.42
N ILE A 183 -0.25 -5.06 -17.10
CA ILE A 183 -0.90 -4.17 -16.13
C ILE A 183 -0.28 -4.35 -14.75
N LEU A 184 -0.13 -5.61 -14.29
CA LEU A 184 0.50 -5.90 -13.01
C LEU A 184 1.97 -5.46 -12.97
N GLY A 185 2.74 -5.70 -14.04
CA GLY A 185 4.13 -5.25 -14.12
C GLY A 185 4.25 -3.71 -14.09
N THR A 186 3.29 -2.99 -14.68
CA THR A 186 3.22 -1.53 -14.58
C THR A 186 2.93 -1.07 -13.15
N ASN A 187 2.01 -1.73 -12.45
CA ASN A 187 1.74 -1.47 -11.03
C ASN A 187 2.99 -1.72 -10.16
N ASN A 188 3.76 -2.77 -10.47
CA ASN A 188 5.02 -3.07 -9.79
C ASN A 188 6.05 -1.94 -9.99
N ILE A 189 6.18 -1.40 -11.20
CA ILE A 189 7.06 -0.23 -11.45
C ILE A 189 6.64 0.97 -10.59
N LEU A 190 5.33 1.26 -10.52
CA LEU A 190 4.84 2.37 -9.69
C LEU A 190 5.12 2.14 -8.20
N SER A 191 4.97 0.91 -7.72
CA SER A 191 5.34 0.55 -6.35
C SER A 191 6.85 0.65 -6.10
N SER A 192 7.68 0.35 -7.11
CA SER A 192 9.13 0.55 -7.05
C SER A 192 9.50 2.03 -6.90
N ILE A 193 8.79 2.94 -7.56
CA ILE A 193 8.95 4.40 -7.37
C ILE A 193 8.59 4.79 -5.93
N LEU A 194 7.48 4.25 -5.40
CA LEU A 194 7.07 4.48 -4.02
C LEU A 194 8.16 4.01 -3.03
N TYR A 195 8.67 2.78 -3.18
CA TYR A 195 9.74 2.25 -2.34
C TYR A 195 11.05 3.03 -2.50
N GLY A 196 11.39 3.45 -3.72
CA GLY A 196 12.51 4.36 -3.97
C GLY A 196 12.39 5.67 -3.19
N SER A 197 11.18 6.24 -3.09
CA SER A 197 10.93 7.44 -2.29
C SER A 197 11.17 7.22 -0.79
N PHE A 198 10.79 6.05 -0.26
CA PHE A 198 11.07 5.68 1.13
C PHE A 198 12.57 5.58 1.39
N ILE A 199 13.30 4.85 0.55
CA ILE A 199 14.75 4.69 0.67
C ILE A 199 15.43 6.06 0.64
N TYR A 200 15.10 6.89 -0.34
CA TYR A 200 15.64 8.24 -0.47
C TYR A 200 15.39 9.07 0.80
N THR A 201 14.15 9.07 1.29
CA THR A 201 13.80 9.82 2.49
C THR A 201 14.54 9.30 3.72
N PHE A 202 14.62 7.99 3.94
CA PHE A 202 15.35 7.42 5.07
C PHE A 202 16.86 7.73 5.02
N ILE A 203 17.48 7.70 3.84
CA ILE A 203 18.90 8.06 3.67
C ILE A 203 19.12 9.54 4.01
N LYS A 204 18.22 10.42 3.55
CA LYS A 204 18.30 11.88 3.78
C LYS A 204 18.13 12.26 5.25
N LEU A 205 17.49 11.41 6.07
CA LEU A 205 17.41 11.64 7.51
C LEU A 205 18.81 11.61 8.13
N LYS A 206 19.32 12.78 8.51
CA LYS A 206 20.53 12.90 9.33
C LYS A 206 20.24 12.34 10.73
N LYS A 207 21.23 11.66 11.31
CA LYS A 207 21.19 11.19 12.70
C LYS A 207 21.10 12.37 13.66
#